data_AF-A0A8J7NRQ5-F1
#
_entry.id   AF-A0A8J7NRQ5-F1
#
_cell.length_a   1.000
_cell.length_b   1.000
_cell.length_c   1.000
_cell.angle_alpha   90.00
_cell.angle_beta   90.00
_cell.angle_gamma   90.00
#
_symmetry.space_group_name_H-M   'P 1'
#
loop_
_entity.id
_entity.type
_entity.pdbx_description
1 polymer ?
#
loop_
_entity_poly.entity_id
_entity_poly.type
_entity_poly.pdbx_seq_one_letter_code
_entity_poly.pdbx_strand_id
1 'polypeptide(L)'
;MDRDQEAVLRGQIRDIAKTDNPVRTLLASRIQSFLRTFLGSPAGQKGPMAPPAGLASVGAELTEIGAVFGRITHHNRLVFGPFYSAILKKALFPEGECETGIDSR
;
A
#
# COMPACT_ATOMS: atom_id res chain seq x y z
N MET A 1 36.48 -19.97 11.61
CA MET A 1 35.65 -19.55 10.47
C MET A 1 36.47 -19.75 9.22
N ASP A 2 35.94 -20.46 8.23
CA ASP A 2 36.63 -20.70 6.96
C ASP A 2 36.65 -19.41 6.12
N ARG A 3 37.78 -19.11 5.45
CA ARG A 3 37.96 -17.84 4.71
C ARG A 3 37.01 -17.73 3.53
N ASP A 4 36.69 -18.86 2.91
CA ASP A 4 35.76 -18.91 1.79
C ASP A 4 34.33 -18.60 2.25
N GLN A 5 33.95 -19.10 3.44
CA GLN A 5 32.66 -18.81 4.05
C GLN A 5 32.51 -17.32 4.41
N GLU A 6 33.58 -16.67 4.89
CA GLU A 6 33.59 -15.23 5.14
C GLU A 6 33.42 -14.43 3.83
N ALA A 7 34.13 -14.82 2.77
CA ALA A 7 34.04 -14.16 1.46
C ALA A 7 32.61 -14.26 0.88
N VAL A 8 31.98 -15.43 0.99
CA VAL A 8 30.59 -15.66 0.56
C VAL A 8 29.61 -14.77 1.32
N LEU A 9 29.69 -14.73 2.65
CA LEU A 9 28.82 -13.89 3.48
C LEU A 9 28.95 -12.40 3.14
N ARG A 10 30.18 -11.92 2.96
CA ARG A 10 30.43 -10.53 2.52
C ARG A 10 29.86 -10.26 1.13
N GLY A 11 29.91 -11.24 0.23
CA GLY A 11 29.24 -11.18 -1.08
C GLY A 11 27.74 -11.01 -0.94
N GLN A 12 27.10 -11.90 -0.16
CA GLN A 12 25.65 -11.88 0.08
C GLN A 12 25.16 -10.57 0.70
N ILE A 13 25.87 -10.04 1.72
CA ILE A 13 25.50 -8.77 2.36
C ILE A 13 25.57 -7.60 1.38
N ARG A 14 26.61 -7.54 0.53
CA ARG A 14 26.71 -6.51 -0.52
C ARG A 14 25.60 -6.66 -1.56
N ASP A 15 25.26 -7.89 -1.90
CA ASP A 15 24.20 -8.18 -2.86
C ASP A 15 22.81 -7.76 -2.38
N ILE A 16 22.56 -7.59 -1.08
CA ILE A 16 21.29 -7.06 -0.54
C ILE A 16 21.02 -5.63 -1.05
N ALA A 17 22.06 -4.85 -1.35
CA ALA A 17 21.90 -3.50 -1.88
C ALA A 17 21.34 -3.47 -3.32
N LYS A 18 21.48 -4.58 -4.06
CA LYS A 18 20.96 -4.70 -5.43
C LYS A 18 19.43 -4.64 -5.43
N THR A 19 18.86 -3.88 -6.35
CA THR A 19 17.43 -3.60 -6.35
C THR A 19 16.56 -4.82 -6.62
N ASP A 20 17.08 -5.75 -7.43
CA ASP A 20 16.50 -7.02 -7.85
C ASP A 20 16.82 -8.18 -6.89
N ASN A 21 17.53 -7.92 -5.79
CA ASN A 21 17.80 -8.95 -4.79
C ASN A 21 16.48 -9.54 -4.26
N PRO A 22 16.34 -10.87 -4.18
CA PRO A 22 15.09 -11.51 -3.80
C PRO A 22 14.67 -11.18 -2.36
N VAL A 23 15.62 -11.01 -1.44
CA VAL A 23 15.34 -10.62 -0.05
C VAL A 23 14.80 -9.19 0.00
N ARG A 24 15.44 -8.26 -0.73
CA ARG A 24 14.99 -6.87 -0.82
C ARG A 24 13.60 -6.76 -1.42
N THR A 25 13.33 -7.50 -2.51
CA THR A 25 12.02 -7.54 -3.17
C THR A 25 10.94 -8.11 -2.24
N LEU A 26 11.26 -9.18 -1.51
CA LEU A 26 10.35 -9.79 -0.54
C LEU A 26 10.01 -8.82 0.61
N LEU A 27 11.02 -8.14 1.17
CA LEU A 27 10.79 -7.15 2.22
C LEU A 27 9.93 -5.98 1.73
N ALA A 28 10.22 -5.44 0.53
CA ALA A 28 9.43 -4.38 -0.07
C ALA A 28 7.95 -4.79 -0.25
N SER A 29 7.71 -6.01 -0.75
CA SER A 29 6.34 -6.54 -0.88
C SER A 29 5.64 -6.64 0.48
N ARG A 30 6.32 -7.16 1.52
CA ARG A 30 5.74 -7.27 2.86
C ARG A 30 5.39 -5.89 3.46
N ILE A 31 6.26 -4.91 3.30
CA ILE A 31 6.03 -3.52 3.73
C ILE A 31 4.80 -2.94 3.01
N GLN A 32 4.73 -3.08 1.68
CA GLN A 32 3.60 -2.57 0.90
C GLN A 32 2.29 -3.25 1.31
N SER A 33 2.28 -4.56 1.51
CA SER A 33 1.10 -5.30 1.95
C SER A 33 0.64 -4.88 3.35
N PHE A 34 1.57 -4.67 4.28
CA PHE A 34 1.28 -4.14 5.60
C PHE A 34 0.61 -2.76 5.50
N LEU A 35 1.24 -1.82 4.78
CA LEU A 35 0.72 -0.45 4.63
C LEU A 35 -0.64 -0.42 3.92
N ARG A 36 -0.86 -1.22 2.86
CA ARG A 36 -2.16 -1.33 2.20
C ARG A 36 -3.25 -1.83 3.14
N THR A 37 -2.94 -2.83 3.96
CA THR A 37 -3.89 -3.38 4.95
C THR A 37 -4.21 -2.36 6.03
N PHE A 38 -3.18 -1.63 6.49
CA PHE A 38 -3.31 -0.57 7.48
C PHE A 38 -4.22 0.56 6.95
N LEU A 39 -3.99 1.02 5.72
CA LEU A 39 -4.72 2.15 5.11
C LEU A 39 -6.11 1.78 4.58
N GLY A 40 -6.32 0.53 4.19
CA GLY A 40 -7.62 0.04 3.71
C GLY A 40 -8.64 -0.23 4.82
N SER A 41 -8.20 -0.26 6.08
CA SER A 41 -9.09 -0.46 7.22
C SER A 41 -9.81 0.85 7.58
N PRO A 42 -11.13 0.83 7.88
CA PRO A 42 -11.85 2.01 8.35
C PRO A 42 -11.20 2.59 9.60
N ALA A 43 -11.09 3.93 9.64
CA ALA A 43 -10.51 4.63 10.78
C ALA A 43 -11.21 4.22 12.09
N GLY A 44 -10.43 3.71 13.06
CA GLY A 44 -10.93 3.32 14.38
C GLY A 44 -11.32 1.84 14.57
N GLN A 45 -11.25 0.99 13.55
CA GLN A 45 -11.75 -0.39 13.65
C GLN A 45 -10.74 -1.49 14.00
N LYS A 46 -9.44 -1.22 14.06
CA LYS A 46 -8.44 -2.22 14.49
C LYS A 46 -7.43 -1.62 15.45
N GLY A 47 -7.20 -2.33 16.56
CA GLY A 47 -6.08 -2.09 17.46
C GLY A 47 -4.73 -2.23 16.74
N PRO A 48 -3.59 -2.12 17.46
CA PRO A 48 -2.28 -2.11 16.85
C PRO A 48 -2.08 -3.33 15.92
N MET A 49 -1.95 -3.07 14.61
CA MET A 49 -1.66 -4.11 13.63
C MET A 49 -0.22 -4.54 13.84
N ALA A 50 -0.03 -5.76 14.33
CA ALA A 50 1.31 -6.30 14.52
C ALA A 50 2.04 -6.41 13.16
N PRO A 51 3.28 -5.92 13.07
CA PRO A 51 4.12 -6.13 11.89
C PRO A 51 4.31 -7.64 11.62
N PRO A 52 4.38 -8.08 10.35
CA PRO A 52 4.73 -9.46 10.02
C PRO A 52 6.06 -9.86 10.67
N ALA A 53 6.23 -11.14 11.03
CA ALA A 53 7.41 -11.64 11.76
C ALA A 53 8.77 -11.27 11.12
N GLY A 54 8.82 -11.09 9.80
CA GLY A 54 10.02 -10.67 9.07
C GLY A 54 10.29 -9.16 9.05
N LEU A 55 9.48 -8.36 9.75
CA LEU A 55 9.57 -6.89 9.85
C LEU A 55 9.53 -6.41 11.30
N ALA A 56 9.60 -7.31 12.28
CA ALA A 56 9.48 -6.97 13.70
C ALA A 56 10.53 -5.92 14.14
N SER A 57 11.75 -5.98 13.60
CA SER A 57 12.84 -5.04 13.91
C SER A 57 12.58 -3.61 13.45
N VAL A 58 11.70 -3.41 12.48
CA VAL A 58 11.32 -2.09 11.92
C VAL A 58 9.82 -1.81 12.10
N GLY A 59 9.22 -2.53 13.04
CA GLY A 59 7.78 -2.61 13.21
C GLY A 59 7.15 -1.30 13.72
N ALA A 60 7.85 -0.64 14.64
CA ALA A 60 7.39 0.62 15.22
C ALA A 60 7.38 1.72 14.16
N GLU A 61 8.45 1.82 13.37
CA GLU A 61 8.62 2.78 12.28
C GLU A 61 7.57 2.57 11.19
N LEU A 62 7.30 1.31 10.82
CA LEU A 62 6.24 0.99 9.87
C LEU A 62 4.85 1.39 10.38
N THR A 63 4.59 1.21 11.67
CA THR A 63 3.32 1.61 12.30
C THR A 63 3.17 3.13 12.30
N GLU A 64 4.23 3.86 12.61
CA GLU A 64 4.24 5.33 12.57
C GLU A 64 3.98 5.85 11.15
N ILE A 65 4.67 5.30 10.15
CA ILE A 65 4.46 5.63 8.74
C ILE A 65 3.00 5.35 8.35
N GLY A 66 2.47 4.18 8.71
CA GLY A 66 1.07 3.82 8.50
C GLY A 66 0.12 4.84 9.11
N ALA A 67 0.35 5.26 10.35
CA ALA A 67 -0.48 6.23 11.06
C ALA A 67 -0.45 7.62 10.41
N VAL A 68 0.73 8.09 9.99
CA VAL A 68 0.89 9.37 9.27
C VAL A 68 0.12 9.32 7.95
N PHE A 69 0.34 8.29 7.14
CA PHE A 69 -0.39 8.12 5.88
C PHE A 69 -1.90 7.99 6.10
N GLY A 70 -2.32 7.26 7.15
CA GLY A 70 -3.72 7.10 7.51
C GLY A 70 -4.41 8.42 7.82
N ARG A 71 -3.74 9.34 8.52
CA ARG A 71 -4.27 10.69 8.78
C ARG A 71 -4.42 11.49 7.48
N ILE A 72 -3.41 11.44 6.59
CA ILE A 72 -3.43 12.15 5.32
C ILE A 72 -4.55 11.61 4.42
N THR A 73 -4.66 10.29 4.25
CA THR A 73 -5.68 9.69 3.40
C THR A 73 -7.09 9.91 3.97
N HIS A 74 -7.24 9.88 5.30
CA HIS A 74 -8.50 10.20 5.95
C HIS A 74 -8.91 11.65 5.70
N HIS A 75 -8.00 12.61 5.91
CA HIS A 75 -8.24 14.02 5.63
C HIS A 75 -8.59 14.25 4.16
N ASN A 76 -7.82 13.67 3.24
CA ASN A 76 -8.09 13.76 1.81
C ASN A 76 -9.47 13.21 1.45
N ARG A 77 -9.91 12.12 2.07
CA ARG A 77 -11.24 11.56 1.86
C ARG A 77 -12.34 12.48 2.40
N LEU A 78 -12.15 13.10 3.56
CA LEU A 78 -13.14 14.01 4.14
C LEU A 78 -13.30 15.28 3.29
N VAL A 79 -12.20 15.88 2.85
CA VAL A 79 -12.22 17.14 2.09
C VAL A 79 -12.59 16.91 0.64
N PHE A 80 -12.00 15.90 -0.01
CA PHE A 80 -12.13 15.70 -1.45
C PHE A 80 -13.09 14.57 -1.85
N GLY A 81 -13.70 13.88 -0.87
CA GLY A 81 -14.63 12.77 -1.09
C GLY A 81 -15.72 13.05 -2.12
N PRO A 82 -16.39 14.21 -2.10
CA PRO A 82 -17.40 14.56 -3.11
C PRO A 82 -16.84 14.61 -4.53
N PHE A 83 -15.63 15.14 -4.73
CA PHE A 83 -14.98 15.23 -6.04
C PHE A 83 -14.55 13.85 -6.54
N TYR A 84 -13.95 13.02 -5.67
CA TYR A 84 -13.62 11.63 -6.03
C TYR A 84 -14.87 10.84 -6.40
N SER A 85 -15.97 11.04 -5.67
CA SER A 85 -17.23 10.36 -5.93
C SER A 85 -17.81 10.74 -7.29
N ALA A 86 -17.71 12.00 -7.70
CA ALA A 86 -18.14 12.45 -9.03
C ALA A 86 -17.33 11.80 -10.15
N ILE A 87 -16.00 11.76 -10.01
CA ILE A 87 -15.10 11.10 -10.98
C ILE A 87 -15.40 9.60 -11.06
N LEU A 88 -15.53 8.94 -9.92
CA LEU A 88 -15.82 7.50 -9.84
C LEU A 88 -17.18 7.16 -10.44
N LYS A 89 -18.21 7.98 -10.19
CA LYS A 89 -19.53 7.80 -10.82
C LYS A 89 -19.43 7.83 -12.34
N LYS A 90 -18.75 8.83 -12.91
CA LYS A 90 -18.56 8.95 -14.36
C LYS A 90 -17.76 7.78 -14.95
N ALA A 91 -16.77 7.28 -14.22
CA ALA A 91 -15.92 6.17 -14.68
C ALA A 91 -16.61 4.80 -14.59
N LEU A 92 -17.41 4.56 -13.55
CA LEU A 92 -18.08 3.28 -13.29
C LEU A 92 -19.44 3.17 -13.97
N PHE A 93 -20.10 4.32 -14.18
CA PHE A 93 -21.39 4.44 -14.85
C PHE A 93 -21.25 5.46 -15.98
N PRO A 94 -20.52 5.12 -17.06
CA PRO A 94 -20.51 5.97 -18.25
C PRO A 94 -21.95 6.11 -18.73
N GLU A 95 -22.40 7.35 -18.92
CA GLU A 95 -23.74 7.63 -19.41
C GLU A 95 -23.90 6.96 -20.77
N GLY A 96 -24.69 5.89 -20.81
CA GLY A 96 -25.19 5.33 -22.05
C GLY A 96 -26.18 6.32 -22.65
N GLU A 97 -25.88 6.70 -23.88
CA GLU A 97 -26.75 7.36 -24.84
C GLU A 97 -28.21 6.85 -24.73
N CYS A 98 -29.08 7.64 -24.09
CA CYS A 98 -30.53 7.52 -24.23
C CYS A 98 -31.09 8.86 -24.76
N GLU A 99 -30.46 9.38 -25.81
CA GLU A 99 -31.17 10.20 -26.79
C GLU A 99 -31.46 9.32 -28.00
N THR A 100 -32.68 8.79 -28.11
CA THR A 100 -33.48 8.70 -29.35
C THR A 100 -34.66 7.74 -29.19
N GLY A 101 -35.85 8.25 -29.47
CA GLY A 101 -37.10 7.49 -29.61
C GLY A 101 -37.89 7.37 -28.30
N ILE A 102 -39.11 7.89 -28.17
CA ILE A 102 -40.17 8.00 -29.17
C ILE A 102 -41.05 9.19 -28.79
N ASP A 103 -41.03 10.20 -29.65
CA ASP A 103 -42.17 11.10 -29.83
C ASP A 103 -43.11 10.37 -30.79
N SER A 104 -44.21 9.82 -30.27
CA SER A 104 -45.32 9.30 -31.08
C SER A 104 -46.63 9.64 -30.37
N ARG A 105 -47.15 10.79 -30.81
CA ARG A 105 -48.55 11.18 -31.03
C ARG A 105 -49.65 10.17 -30.66
#